data_AF-A0A1M5ZV88-F1
#
_entry.id   AF-A0A1M5ZV88-F1
#
_cell.length_a   1.000
_cell.length_b   1.000
_cell.length_c   1.000
_cell.angle_alpha   90.00
_cell.angle_beta   90.00
_cell.angle_gamma   90.00
#
_symmetry.space_group_name_H-M   'P 1'
#
loop_
_entity.id
_entity.type
_entity.pdbx_description
1 polymer ?
#
loop_
_entity_poly.entity_id
_entity_poly.type
_entity_poly.pdbx_seq_one_letter_code
_entity_poly.pdbx_strand_id
1 'polypeptide(L)'
;MPENKSRPSQGQPWENGWAPDTSRAPGTRRLWLAGALAVATIVACVTAIALNDKPADGKNTEAREGQTLSDDETAGGLISFATPSASGSTTPAGSKPGTSASASPTPSPSSSSSPRPQGSSSPHASAKPPASPPGKPSSPATSGNERSVQAVNYPDRYWHVSGSLVRLDAPGGSEFREDSTFTVVKGLYNSSCYTFKTHDGTYLRHRDFILRAERNDGSALFKQDATFCPGYSGYSGGMLLQSVNYPNYALRHKNFQLRLDPYGYNTTNRQDFMFRLVDGLG
;
A
#
# COMPACT_ATOMS: atom_id res chain seq x y z
N MET A 1 22.18 -49.67 55.66
CA MET A 1 23.16 -48.78 56.31
C MET A 1 24.46 -48.84 55.52
N PRO A 2 25.17 -47.71 55.36
CA PRO A 2 25.23 -46.93 54.12
C PRO A 2 26.66 -47.00 53.51
N GLU A 3 27.01 -46.38 52.38
CA GLU A 3 27.30 -44.95 52.26
C GLU A 3 27.15 -44.44 50.83
N ASN A 4 26.33 -43.40 50.74
CA ASN A 4 26.09 -42.50 49.65
C ASN A 4 27.30 -41.53 49.53
N LYS A 5 28.02 -41.53 48.41
CA LYS A 5 29.01 -40.49 48.08
C LYS A 5 28.58 -39.72 46.83
N SER A 6 27.76 -38.72 47.12
CA SER A 6 27.53 -37.44 46.46
C SER A 6 28.16 -37.21 45.09
N ARG A 7 27.29 -37.19 44.07
CA ARG A 7 27.47 -36.53 42.79
C ARG A 7 27.64 -35.02 43.00
N PRO A 8 28.68 -34.36 42.47
CA PRO A 8 28.74 -32.91 42.50
C PRO A 8 27.72 -32.32 41.53
N SER A 9 26.84 -31.47 42.05
CA SER A 9 25.99 -30.55 41.32
C SER A 9 26.85 -29.43 40.72
N GLN A 10 27.05 -29.44 39.40
CA GLN A 10 27.50 -28.26 38.68
C GLN A 10 26.24 -27.56 38.15
N GLY A 11 25.75 -26.62 38.95
CA GLY A 11 24.64 -25.76 38.60
C GLY A 11 25.05 -24.76 37.52
N GLN A 12 24.22 -24.72 36.48
CA GLN A 12 23.67 -23.53 35.83
C GLN A 12 24.58 -22.46 35.20
N PRO A 13 24.03 -21.77 34.18
CA PRO A 13 24.77 -21.25 33.04
C PRO A 13 25.01 -19.73 33.15
N TRP A 14 26.18 -19.27 32.68
CA TRP A 14 26.43 -17.92 32.11
C TRP A 14 25.44 -16.78 32.47
N GLU A 15 25.36 -16.37 33.74
CA GLU A 15 24.83 -15.05 34.09
C GLU A 15 25.95 -14.01 34.00
N ASN A 16 25.97 -13.29 32.88
CA ASN A 16 26.81 -12.11 32.71
C ASN A 16 26.29 -11.01 33.64
N GLY A 17 26.97 -10.85 34.77
CA GLY A 17 26.71 -9.78 35.74
C GLY A 17 26.92 -8.40 35.13
N TRP A 18 25.82 -7.76 34.72
CA TRP A 18 25.74 -6.31 34.59
C TRP A 18 24.78 -5.80 35.67
N ALA A 19 25.30 -5.62 36.88
CA ALA A 19 24.61 -4.79 37.86
C ALA A 19 24.97 -3.32 37.55
N PRO A 20 24.00 -2.43 37.28
CA PRO A 20 24.30 -1.00 37.22
C PRO A 20 24.79 -0.54 38.58
N ASP A 21 26.00 0.00 38.60
CA ASP A 21 26.69 0.55 39.75
C ASP A 21 25.88 1.75 40.30
N THR A 22 25.05 1.53 41.33
CA THR A 22 24.23 2.56 41.98
C THR A 22 25.01 3.39 43.01
N SER A 23 26.32 3.16 43.13
CA SER A 23 27.21 3.81 44.11
C SER A 23 27.61 5.24 43.73
N ARG A 24 27.37 5.68 42.48
CA ARG A 24 27.79 7.00 42.01
C ARG A 24 26.64 8.00 42.06
N ALA A 25 26.38 8.51 43.26
CA ALA A 25 25.49 9.66 43.45
C ALA A 25 26.00 10.85 42.60
N PRO A 26 25.20 11.37 41.64
CA PRO A 26 25.59 12.55 40.86
C PRO A 26 25.67 13.77 41.78
N GLY A 27 26.80 14.47 41.74
CA GLY A 27 27.01 15.69 42.53
C GLY A 27 25.87 16.70 42.35
N THR A 28 25.38 17.21 43.48
CA THR A 28 24.22 18.11 43.66
C THR A 28 24.25 19.40 42.83
N ARG A 29 25.34 19.71 42.12
CA ARG A 29 25.43 20.88 41.23
C ARG A 29 24.80 20.68 39.84
N ARG A 30 24.58 19.45 39.38
CA ARG A 30 23.97 19.18 38.06
C ARG A 30 22.45 19.00 38.07
N LEU A 31 21.84 18.76 39.22
CA LEU A 31 20.37 18.68 39.33
C LEU A 31 19.69 20.06 39.22
N TRP A 32 20.33 21.13 39.71
CA TRP A 32 19.74 22.47 39.69
C TRP A 32 19.62 23.06 38.28
N LEU A 33 20.54 22.74 37.37
CA LEU A 33 20.48 23.21 35.98
C LEU A 33 19.39 22.52 35.15
N ALA A 34 19.14 21.23 35.39
CA ALA A 34 18.06 20.50 34.71
C ALA A 34 16.66 20.87 35.25
N GLY A 35 16.54 21.09 36.57
CA GLY A 35 15.28 21.53 37.19
C GLY A 35 14.88 22.96 36.78
N ALA A 36 15.83 23.90 36.73
CA ALA A 36 15.54 25.28 36.35
C ALA A 36 15.09 25.41 34.88
N LEU A 37 15.68 24.61 33.97
CA LEU A 37 15.33 24.64 32.55
C LEU A 37 13.92 24.07 32.28
N ALA A 38 13.53 23.01 33.00
CA ALA A 38 12.18 22.44 32.90
C ALA A 38 11.09 23.41 33.42
N VAL A 39 11.33 24.10 34.53
CA VAL A 39 10.40 25.10 35.06
C VAL A 39 10.28 26.30 34.11
N ALA A 40 11.40 26.77 33.52
CA ALA A 40 11.37 27.87 32.55
C ALA A 40 10.54 27.52 31.30
N THR A 41 10.63 26.29 30.79
CA THR A 41 9.82 25.86 29.63
C THR A 41 8.33 25.79 29.94
N ILE A 42 7.95 25.36 31.15
CA ILE A 42 6.54 25.30 31.56
C ILE A 42 5.97 26.72 31.73
N VAL A 43 6.71 27.63 32.37
CA VAL A 43 6.28 29.03 32.54
C VAL A 43 6.09 29.72 31.18
N ALA A 44 6.99 29.49 30.21
CA ALA A 44 6.87 30.04 28.86
C ALA A 44 5.64 29.47 28.09
N CYS A 45 5.35 28.17 28.22
CA CYS A 45 4.18 27.57 27.59
C CYS A 45 2.86 28.09 28.20
N VAL A 46 2.80 28.27 29.52
CA VAL A 46 1.60 28.79 30.20
C VAL A 46 1.37 30.27 29.88
N THR A 47 2.43 31.09 29.75
CA THR A 47 2.27 32.50 29.31
C THR A 47 1.83 32.61 27.86
N ALA A 48 2.30 31.74 26.95
CA ALA A 48 1.85 31.74 25.56
C ALA A 48 0.36 31.38 25.41
N ILE A 49 -0.16 30.47 26.25
CA ILE A 49 -1.59 30.10 26.24
C ILE A 49 -2.43 31.25 26.83
N ALA A 50 -2.01 31.85 27.95
CA ALA A 50 -2.73 32.95 28.58
C ALA A 50 -2.76 34.25 27.74
N LEU A 51 -1.78 34.46 26.86
CA LEU A 51 -1.76 35.60 25.95
C LEU A 51 -2.59 35.38 24.67
N ASN A 52 -2.92 34.13 24.34
CA ASN A 52 -3.79 33.79 23.21
C ASN A 52 -5.28 33.72 23.60
N ASP A 53 -5.60 33.58 24.88
CA ASP A 53 -6.96 33.75 25.40
C ASP A 53 -7.25 35.22 25.72
N LYS A 54 -7.33 36.05 24.68
CA LYS A 54 -8.03 37.34 24.78
C LYS A 54 -9.41 37.21 24.11
N PRO A 55 -10.51 37.28 24.88
CA PRO A 55 -11.84 37.36 24.28
C PRO A 55 -11.95 38.67 23.51
N ALA A 56 -12.31 38.58 22.23
CA ALA A 56 -12.65 39.72 21.42
C ALA A 56 -14.08 40.17 21.78
N ASP A 57 -14.19 41.18 22.64
CA ASP A 57 -15.44 41.90 22.85
C ASP A 57 -15.20 43.42 22.95
N GLY A 58 -15.74 44.14 21.97
CA GLY A 58 -16.49 45.37 22.22
C GLY A 58 -15.78 46.72 22.19
N LYS A 59 -16.17 47.49 21.16
CA LYS A 59 -16.21 48.98 21.04
C LYS A 59 -14.95 49.68 20.53
N ASN A 60 -15.06 50.21 19.31
CA ASN A 60 -14.87 51.64 19.07
C ASN A 60 -15.82 52.12 17.97
N THR A 61 -16.72 53.00 18.40
CA THR A 61 -17.51 53.91 17.58
C THR A 61 -16.60 55.05 17.08
N GLU A 62 -17.06 55.73 16.03
CA GLU A 62 -16.64 57.06 15.53
C GLU A 62 -15.83 57.10 14.22
N ALA A 63 -16.61 57.05 13.13
CA ALA A 63 -16.83 58.14 12.18
C ALA A 63 -15.63 58.76 11.43
N ARG A 64 -15.61 58.54 10.11
CA ARG A 64 -15.45 59.63 9.12
C ARG A 64 -16.13 59.27 7.78
N GLU A 65 -17.40 59.67 7.70
CA GLU A 65 -18.05 60.44 6.63
C GLU A 65 -17.58 60.33 5.17
N GLY A 66 -18.52 59.99 4.26
CA GLY A 66 -18.49 60.46 2.87
C GLY A 66 -19.22 59.62 1.81
N GLN A 67 -20.47 59.99 1.51
CA GLN A 67 -21.18 59.92 0.20
C GLN A 67 -22.04 58.69 -0.21
N THR A 68 -23.31 58.74 0.22
CA THR A 68 -24.58 58.83 -0.56
C THR A 68 -24.90 57.95 -1.79
N LEU A 69 -26.04 57.25 -1.63
CA LEU A 69 -27.18 57.00 -2.55
C LEU A 69 -27.00 56.03 -3.74
N SER A 70 -27.72 54.90 -3.70
CA SER A 70 -28.93 54.67 -4.53
C SER A 70 -29.53 53.28 -4.28
N ASP A 71 -30.86 53.26 -4.29
CA ASP A 71 -31.80 52.14 -4.17
C ASP A 71 -31.58 51.00 -5.18
N ASP A 72 -31.93 49.76 -4.81
CA ASP A 72 -33.11 49.03 -5.34
C ASP A 72 -33.15 47.56 -4.85
N GLU A 73 -34.36 47.03 -4.72
CA GLU A 73 -34.73 45.68 -4.29
C GLU A 73 -34.09 44.52 -5.10
N THR A 74 -33.96 43.35 -4.47
CA THR A 74 -34.71 42.14 -4.88
C THR A 74 -34.39 40.97 -3.95
N ALA A 75 -35.46 40.43 -3.36
CA ALA A 75 -35.48 39.24 -2.52
C ALA A 75 -35.05 37.96 -3.26
N GLY A 76 -34.41 37.04 -2.54
CA GLY A 76 -34.21 35.68 -3.06
C GLY A 76 -33.49 34.74 -2.10
N GLY A 77 -34.22 33.75 -1.58
CA GLY A 77 -33.64 32.43 -1.32
C GLY A 77 -33.48 32.00 0.14
N LEU A 78 -34.60 31.73 0.82
CA LEU A 78 -34.65 30.75 1.91
C LEU A 78 -34.95 29.38 1.30
N ILE A 79 -34.09 28.37 1.48
CA ILE A 79 -34.56 26.98 1.61
C ILE A 79 -33.65 26.15 2.50
N SER A 80 -34.33 25.36 3.31
CA SER A 80 -33.88 24.60 4.46
C SER A 80 -33.37 23.20 4.12
N PHE A 81 -32.53 22.73 5.03
CA PHE A 81 -32.16 21.38 5.42
C PHE A 81 -33.34 20.37 5.50
N ALA A 82 -33.13 19.15 5.00
CA ALA A 82 -33.82 17.94 5.49
C ALA A 82 -33.04 16.65 5.13
N THR A 83 -32.85 15.81 6.16
CA THR A 83 -32.21 14.48 6.19
C THR A 83 -33.30 13.38 6.05
N PRO A 84 -32.99 12.10 5.70
CA PRO A 84 -33.96 11.16 5.12
C PRO A 84 -34.47 10.06 6.08
N SER A 85 -35.54 9.37 5.64
CA SER A 85 -36.05 8.05 6.08
C SER A 85 -37.20 7.68 5.13
N ALA A 86 -37.70 6.45 4.95
CA ALA A 86 -37.29 5.05 5.07
C ALA A 86 -38.52 4.25 4.56
N SER A 87 -38.32 3.11 3.87
CA SER A 87 -39.30 1.99 3.63
C SER A 87 -40.60 2.32 2.85
N GLY A 88 -41.24 1.46 2.05
CA GLY A 88 -41.05 0.08 1.60
C GLY A 88 -42.28 -0.40 0.79
N SER A 89 -42.14 -1.53 0.07
CA SER A 89 -43.18 -2.44 -0.49
C SER A 89 -44.19 -1.89 -1.52
N THR A 90 -44.35 -2.49 -2.71
CA THR A 90 -45.22 -3.67 -2.95
C THR A 90 -45.13 -4.14 -4.42
N THR A 91 -45.13 -5.45 -4.64
CA THR A 91 -45.57 -6.19 -5.86
C THR A 91 -47.07 -6.55 -5.70
N PRO A 92 -47.88 -6.96 -6.74
CA PRO A 92 -47.52 -8.00 -7.73
C PRO A 92 -48.24 -8.03 -9.13
N ALA A 93 -47.73 -8.97 -9.96
CA ALA A 93 -48.41 -9.84 -10.92
C ALA A 93 -48.98 -9.31 -12.27
N GLY A 94 -48.36 -9.82 -13.37
CA GLY A 94 -49.02 -10.78 -14.26
C GLY A 94 -49.55 -10.30 -15.61
N SER A 95 -48.94 -10.73 -16.73
CA SER A 95 -49.59 -11.43 -17.87
C SER A 95 -48.61 -11.67 -19.05
N LYS A 96 -48.63 -12.90 -19.59
CA LYS A 96 -47.93 -13.39 -20.81
C LYS A 96 -48.88 -13.28 -22.05
N PRO A 97 -48.63 -13.94 -23.21
CA PRO A 97 -47.57 -13.76 -24.23
C PRO A 97 -48.16 -13.60 -25.66
N GLY A 98 -47.32 -13.32 -26.67
CA GLY A 98 -47.73 -13.36 -28.09
C GLY A 98 -46.56 -13.67 -29.03
N THR A 99 -46.69 -14.77 -29.76
CA THR A 99 -45.77 -15.40 -30.72
C THR A 99 -45.91 -14.88 -32.16
N SER A 100 -44.86 -15.08 -32.98
CA SER A 100 -44.79 -15.29 -34.46
C SER A 100 -43.81 -14.32 -35.15
N ALA A 101 -43.14 -14.59 -36.27
CA ALA A 101 -42.63 -15.76 -36.97
C ALA A 101 -41.78 -15.21 -38.16
N SER A 102 -40.71 -15.93 -38.51
CA SER A 102 -39.95 -16.07 -39.77
C SER A 102 -40.20 -15.17 -41.01
N ALA A 103 -39.11 -14.68 -41.65
CA ALA A 103 -38.78 -14.90 -43.09
C ALA A 103 -37.50 -14.15 -43.55
N SER A 104 -36.63 -14.82 -44.33
CA SER A 104 -35.51 -14.27 -45.12
C SER A 104 -35.98 -13.80 -46.52
N PRO A 105 -35.16 -13.13 -47.39
CA PRO A 105 -34.09 -13.78 -48.18
C PRO A 105 -32.83 -12.93 -48.53
N THR A 106 -31.86 -13.63 -49.13
CA THR A 106 -30.52 -13.30 -49.70
C THR A 106 -30.54 -12.37 -50.95
N PRO A 107 -29.40 -11.85 -51.50
CA PRO A 107 -28.40 -12.64 -52.27
C PRO A 107 -26.90 -12.20 -52.17
N SER A 108 -26.02 -13.10 -52.62
CA SER A 108 -24.54 -13.01 -52.79
C SER A 108 -24.11 -12.22 -54.06
N PRO A 109 -22.80 -12.04 -54.35
CA PRO A 109 -22.02 -13.08 -55.05
C PRO A 109 -20.54 -13.24 -54.63
N SER A 110 -19.92 -14.24 -55.25
CA SER A 110 -18.76 -15.09 -54.96
C SER A 110 -17.46 -14.78 -55.73
N SER A 111 -16.32 -15.30 -55.26
CA SER A 111 -15.30 -16.12 -56.01
C SER A 111 -13.92 -16.11 -55.28
N SER A 112 -13.44 -17.21 -54.69
CA SER A 112 -12.55 -18.28 -55.24
C SER A 112 -11.18 -17.74 -55.73
N SER A 113 -10.01 -18.18 -55.25
CA SER A 113 -9.48 -19.55 -55.40
C SER A 113 -8.01 -19.65 -54.88
N SER A 114 -7.65 -20.82 -54.36
CA SER A 114 -6.33 -21.50 -54.34
C SER A 114 -6.58 -22.90 -54.94
N PRO A 115 -5.63 -23.78 -55.37
CA PRO A 115 -4.27 -24.02 -54.82
C PRO A 115 -3.19 -24.62 -55.80
N ARG A 116 -2.09 -25.18 -55.23
CA ARG A 116 -1.27 -26.39 -55.62
C ARG A 116 0.19 -26.22 -56.16
N PRO A 117 1.06 -27.28 -56.08
CA PRO A 117 2.46 -27.20 -55.60
C PRO A 117 3.51 -27.94 -56.49
N GLN A 118 4.73 -28.15 -55.93
CA GLN A 118 5.79 -29.16 -56.21
C GLN A 118 6.99 -28.85 -57.14
N GLY A 119 8.19 -29.21 -56.62
CA GLY A 119 9.39 -29.68 -57.35
C GLY A 119 10.64 -28.77 -57.27
N SER A 120 11.64 -29.03 -56.39
CA SER A 120 12.92 -29.78 -56.61
C SER A 120 13.89 -29.09 -57.61
N SER A 121 15.20 -28.86 -57.44
CA SER A 121 16.28 -29.50 -56.64
C SER A 121 17.55 -28.62 -56.54
N SER A 122 18.44 -28.96 -55.60
CA SER A 122 19.94 -28.99 -55.71
C SER A 122 20.81 -27.82 -55.19
N PRO A 123 22.08 -28.12 -54.77
CA PRO A 123 22.69 -27.59 -53.55
C PRO A 123 23.88 -26.63 -53.76
N HIS A 124 24.16 -25.76 -52.78
CA HIS A 124 25.44 -25.03 -52.70
C HIS A 124 25.99 -25.00 -51.27
N ALA A 125 27.30 -25.12 -51.21
CA ALA A 125 28.13 -25.42 -50.05
C ALA A 125 28.43 -24.20 -49.14
N SER A 126 28.80 -24.54 -47.89
CA SER A 126 29.74 -23.84 -47.01
C SER A 126 29.51 -22.36 -46.69
N ALA A 127 28.97 -22.10 -45.49
CA ALA A 127 29.47 -21.04 -44.62
C ALA A 127 29.17 -21.35 -43.15
N LYS A 128 30.23 -21.56 -42.37
CA LYS A 128 30.23 -21.68 -40.91
C LYS A 128 29.77 -20.34 -40.28
N PRO A 129 28.80 -20.29 -39.36
CA PRO A 129 28.48 -19.04 -38.68
C PRO A 129 29.60 -18.67 -37.70
N PRO A 130 29.97 -17.38 -37.58
CA PRO A 130 30.93 -16.94 -36.57
C PRO A 130 30.31 -17.04 -35.17
N ALA A 131 31.14 -17.36 -34.19
CA ALA A 131 30.77 -17.52 -32.79
C ALA A 131 30.10 -16.26 -32.23
N SER A 132 28.91 -16.43 -31.66
CA SER A 132 28.23 -15.41 -30.86
C SER A 132 29.07 -15.06 -29.61
N PRO A 133 29.11 -13.78 -29.18
CA PRO A 133 29.75 -13.40 -27.92
C PRO A 133 28.96 -13.97 -26.71
N PRO A 134 29.60 -14.20 -25.55
CA PRO A 134 28.98 -14.88 -24.42
C PRO A 134 27.80 -14.05 -23.88
N GLY A 135 26.63 -14.68 -23.86
CA GLY A 135 25.40 -14.10 -23.34
C GLY A 135 25.54 -13.75 -21.85
N LYS A 136 24.89 -12.64 -21.47
CA LYS A 136 24.63 -12.29 -20.07
C LYS A 136 24.06 -13.52 -19.34
N PRO A 137 24.45 -13.78 -18.07
CA PRO A 137 23.86 -14.86 -17.30
C PRO A 137 22.35 -14.65 -17.24
N SER A 138 21.62 -15.60 -17.80
CA SER A 138 20.17 -15.70 -17.72
C SER A 138 19.79 -15.88 -16.26
N SER A 139 19.05 -14.92 -15.72
CA SER A 139 18.40 -15.04 -14.40
C SER A 139 17.58 -16.34 -14.34
N PRO A 140 17.48 -17.00 -13.18
CA PRO A 140 16.62 -18.17 -13.02
C PRO A 140 15.20 -17.84 -13.49
N ALA A 141 14.55 -18.80 -14.14
CA ALA A 141 13.17 -18.65 -14.58
C ALA A 141 12.26 -18.54 -13.34
N THR A 142 11.99 -17.30 -12.93
CA THR A 142 10.98 -16.94 -11.95
C THR A 142 9.68 -17.68 -12.31
N SER A 143 9.08 -18.40 -11.36
CA SER A 143 7.78 -19.03 -11.60
C SER A 143 6.78 -17.95 -12.03
N GLY A 144 5.90 -18.20 -12.99
CA GLY A 144 5.17 -17.12 -13.69
C GLY A 144 4.36 -16.15 -12.80
N ASN A 145 4.13 -16.52 -11.55
CA ASN A 145 3.43 -15.80 -10.50
C ASN A 145 4.35 -15.14 -9.43
N GLU A 146 5.65 -15.35 -9.46
CA GLU A 146 6.62 -14.63 -8.62
C GLU A 146 6.94 -13.26 -9.24
N ARG A 147 6.80 -12.22 -8.42
CA ARG A 147 6.97 -10.82 -8.85
C ARG A 147 7.65 -10.02 -7.76
N SER A 148 8.42 -9.03 -8.17
CA SER A 148 8.87 -7.96 -7.28
C SER A 148 8.03 -6.71 -7.51
N VAL A 149 7.83 -5.93 -6.45
CA VAL A 149 6.99 -4.73 -6.48
C VAL A 149 7.89 -3.50 -6.48
N GLN A 150 8.02 -2.85 -7.63
CA GLN A 150 8.90 -1.68 -7.83
C GLN A 150 8.11 -0.38 -7.65
N ALA A 151 8.68 0.61 -6.96
CA ALA A 151 8.06 1.94 -6.89
C ALA A 151 8.25 2.70 -8.21
N VAL A 152 7.19 3.35 -8.71
CA VAL A 152 7.27 4.08 -9.99
C VAL A 152 8.24 5.27 -9.91
N ASN A 153 8.29 5.97 -8.79
CA ASN A 153 9.18 7.12 -8.58
C ASN A 153 10.55 6.79 -8.01
N TYR A 154 10.77 5.54 -7.57
CA TYR A 154 12.07 5.01 -7.17
C TYR A 154 12.30 3.70 -7.93
N PRO A 155 12.60 3.78 -9.23
CA PRO A 155 12.71 2.59 -10.08
C PRO A 155 13.93 1.71 -9.71
N ASP A 156 14.84 2.21 -8.91
CA ASP A 156 15.95 1.46 -8.32
C ASP A 156 15.56 0.73 -7.03
N ARG A 157 14.29 0.81 -6.59
CA ARG A 157 13.83 0.27 -5.30
C ARG A 157 12.60 -0.61 -5.39
N TYR A 158 12.56 -1.58 -4.48
CA TYR A 158 11.56 -2.63 -4.44
C TYR A 158 11.01 -2.78 -3.02
N TRP A 159 9.80 -3.32 -2.92
CA TRP A 159 9.30 -3.80 -1.64
C TRP A 159 10.23 -4.89 -1.13
N HIS A 160 10.59 -4.78 0.13
CA HIS A 160 11.53 -5.68 0.79
C HIS A 160 11.01 -5.95 2.21
N VAL A 161 10.94 -7.22 2.59
CA VAL A 161 10.56 -7.61 3.95
C VAL A 161 11.78 -7.49 4.85
N SER A 162 11.69 -6.64 5.88
CA SER A 162 12.75 -6.43 6.87
C SER A 162 12.17 -6.71 8.25
N GLY A 163 12.45 -7.89 8.79
CA GLY A 163 11.75 -8.41 9.97
C GLY A 163 10.28 -8.70 9.61
N SER A 164 9.34 -8.08 10.32
CA SER A 164 7.91 -8.20 9.99
C SER A 164 7.36 -7.02 9.18
N LEU A 165 8.18 -6.00 8.89
CA LEU A 165 7.75 -4.79 8.19
C LEU A 165 8.14 -4.84 6.72
N VAL A 166 7.34 -4.20 5.86
CA VAL A 166 7.70 -4.00 4.46
C VAL A 166 8.27 -2.60 4.25
N ARG A 167 9.43 -2.54 3.59
CA ARG A 167 10.19 -1.32 3.30
C ARG A 167 10.45 -1.18 1.81
N LEU A 168 10.88 0.02 1.40
CA LEU A 168 11.27 0.32 0.02
C LEU A 168 12.78 0.50 -0.06
N ASP A 169 13.48 -0.54 -0.50
CA ASP A 169 14.94 -0.63 -0.42
C ASP A 169 15.56 -0.91 -1.80
N ALA A 170 16.84 -0.56 -1.95
CA ALA A 170 17.62 -0.85 -3.14
C ALA A 170 18.05 -2.34 -3.15
N PRO A 171 18.14 -2.99 -4.32
CA PRO A 171 18.42 -4.42 -4.41
C PRO A 171 19.79 -4.80 -3.84
N GLY A 172 19.81 -5.92 -3.09
CA GLY A 172 20.99 -6.47 -2.43
C GLY A 172 21.41 -7.86 -2.95
N GLY A 173 21.98 -8.65 -2.03
CA GLY A 173 22.40 -10.04 -2.26
C GLY A 173 21.23 -11.01 -2.45
N SER A 174 21.49 -12.33 -2.37
CA SER A 174 20.46 -13.36 -2.57
C SER A 174 19.30 -13.26 -1.57
N GLU A 175 19.59 -13.10 -0.27
CA GLU A 175 18.56 -12.99 0.77
C GLU A 175 17.59 -11.83 0.48
N PHE A 176 18.13 -10.67 0.11
CA PHE A 176 17.32 -9.53 -0.30
C PHE A 176 16.38 -9.88 -1.46
N ARG A 177 16.89 -10.60 -2.47
CA ARG A 177 16.12 -10.96 -3.66
C ARG A 177 14.96 -11.89 -3.31
N GLU A 178 15.17 -12.82 -2.38
CA GLU A 178 14.13 -13.71 -1.86
C GLU A 178 13.09 -12.92 -1.02
N ASP A 179 13.53 -11.98 -0.18
CA ASP A 179 12.66 -11.12 0.64
C ASP A 179 11.96 -10.00 -0.13
N SER A 180 12.38 -9.75 -1.37
CA SER A 180 11.77 -8.82 -2.32
C SER A 180 10.99 -9.50 -3.45
N THR A 181 10.92 -10.84 -3.44
CA THR A 181 10.15 -11.61 -4.42
C THR A 181 8.93 -12.21 -3.74
N PHE A 182 7.76 -11.92 -4.31
CA PHE A 182 6.48 -12.33 -3.76
C PHE A 182 5.75 -13.21 -4.76
N THR A 183 5.20 -14.32 -4.29
CA THR A 183 4.19 -15.05 -5.04
C THR A 183 2.89 -14.24 -5.03
N VAL A 184 2.51 -13.69 -6.19
CA VAL A 184 1.25 -12.97 -6.35
C VAL A 184 0.14 -13.98 -6.62
N VAL A 185 -0.84 -14.03 -5.72
CA VAL A 185 -1.98 -14.94 -5.81
C VAL A 185 -3.29 -14.16 -5.89
N LYS A 186 -4.37 -14.86 -6.28
CA LYS A 186 -5.73 -14.31 -6.17
C LYS A 186 -6.00 -13.88 -4.73
N GLY A 187 -6.69 -12.75 -4.57
CA GLY A 187 -6.99 -12.17 -3.27
C GLY A 187 -7.73 -13.15 -2.36
N LEU A 188 -7.30 -13.25 -1.11
CA LEU A 188 -7.87 -14.18 -0.14
C LEU A 188 -9.33 -13.85 0.23
N TYR A 189 -9.74 -12.60 0.09
CA TYR A 189 -11.11 -12.14 0.31
C TYR A 189 -11.90 -11.96 -1.00
N ASN A 190 -11.24 -11.48 -2.05
CA ASN A 190 -11.85 -11.27 -3.37
C ASN A 190 -10.88 -11.73 -4.47
N SER A 191 -11.31 -12.70 -5.27
CA SER A 191 -10.50 -13.33 -6.31
C SER A 191 -10.08 -12.43 -7.46
N SER A 192 -10.75 -11.29 -7.65
CA SER A 192 -10.39 -10.27 -8.65
C SER A 192 -9.28 -9.32 -8.20
N CYS A 193 -8.88 -9.43 -6.93
CA CYS A 193 -7.81 -8.63 -6.31
C CYS A 193 -6.58 -9.51 -6.07
N TYR A 194 -5.53 -8.94 -5.48
CA TYR A 194 -4.26 -9.61 -5.24
C TYR A 194 -3.98 -9.80 -3.75
N THR A 195 -3.28 -10.88 -3.45
CA THR A 195 -2.58 -11.07 -2.19
C THR A 195 -1.12 -11.41 -2.49
N PHE A 196 -0.20 -10.87 -1.70
CA PHE A 196 1.23 -11.10 -1.84
C PHE A 196 1.69 -12.08 -0.77
N LYS A 197 2.23 -13.22 -1.20
CA LYS A 197 2.80 -14.24 -0.31
C LYS A 197 4.33 -14.18 -0.42
N THR A 198 5.01 -14.19 0.70
CA THR A 198 6.48 -14.23 0.79
C THR A 198 6.99 -15.67 0.60
N HIS A 199 8.29 -15.83 0.35
CA HIS A 199 8.91 -17.15 0.16
C HIS A 199 8.78 -18.06 1.40
N ASP A 200 8.81 -17.49 2.61
CA ASP A 200 8.65 -18.20 3.90
C ASP A 200 7.19 -18.63 4.20
N GLY A 201 6.25 -18.24 3.34
CA GLY A 201 4.84 -18.58 3.43
C GLY A 201 4.02 -17.70 4.38
N THR A 202 4.52 -16.53 4.76
CA THR A 202 3.70 -15.45 5.31
C THR A 202 3.01 -14.65 4.19
N TYR A 203 2.14 -13.72 4.57
CA TYR A 203 1.39 -12.89 3.63
C TYR A 203 1.54 -11.42 4.02
N LEU A 204 1.55 -10.55 3.01
CA LEU A 204 1.53 -9.12 3.26
C LEU A 204 0.11 -8.69 3.61
N ARG A 205 -0.06 -8.15 4.82
CA ARG A 205 -1.30 -7.54 5.31
C ARG A 205 -1.05 -6.15 5.85
N HIS A 206 -2.04 -5.28 5.75
CA HIS A 206 -1.98 -4.03 6.51
C HIS A 206 -2.41 -4.29 7.96
N ARG A 207 -1.72 -3.70 8.93
CA ARG A 207 -2.12 -3.65 10.35
C ARG A 207 -1.67 -2.32 10.92
N ASP A 208 -2.57 -1.63 11.63
CA ASP A 208 -2.32 -0.26 12.11
C ASP A 208 -1.85 0.66 10.98
N PHE A 209 -2.43 0.47 9.80
CA PHE A 209 -2.07 1.16 8.55
C PHE A 209 -0.63 0.93 8.07
N ILE A 210 0.11 -0.03 8.61
CA ILE A 210 1.45 -0.40 8.16
C ILE A 210 1.40 -1.74 7.43
N LEU A 211 2.15 -1.88 6.33
CA LEU A 211 2.24 -3.15 5.61
C LEU A 211 3.25 -4.07 6.31
N ARG A 212 2.80 -5.30 6.62
CA ARG A 212 3.55 -6.28 7.41
C ARG A 212 3.47 -7.67 6.79
N ALA A 213 4.53 -8.45 6.97
CA ALA A 213 4.54 -9.88 6.65
C ALA A 213 4.11 -10.68 7.88
N GLU A 214 2.98 -11.39 7.78
CA GLU A 214 2.43 -12.16 8.91
C GLU A 214 1.81 -13.49 8.47
N ARG A 215 1.74 -14.45 9.39
CA ARG A 215 1.12 -15.75 9.14
C ARG A 215 -0.39 -15.61 9.06
N ASN A 216 -0.99 -16.25 8.06
CA ASN A 216 -2.45 -16.32 7.91
C ASN A 216 -3.05 -17.18 9.03
N ASP A 217 -3.91 -16.56 9.84
CA ASP A 217 -4.65 -17.19 10.94
C ASP A 217 -5.99 -17.79 10.51
N GLY A 218 -6.35 -17.65 9.23
CA GLY A 218 -7.61 -18.14 8.65
C GLY A 218 -8.80 -17.21 8.86
N SER A 219 -8.66 -16.14 9.64
CA SER A 219 -9.74 -15.21 9.97
C SER A 219 -10.21 -14.40 8.76
N ALA A 220 -11.47 -13.97 8.78
CA ALA A 220 -12.00 -13.08 7.73
C ALA A 220 -11.27 -11.73 7.69
N LEU A 221 -10.91 -11.20 8.87
CA LEU A 221 -10.16 -9.95 8.98
C LEU A 221 -8.78 -10.06 8.33
N PHE A 222 -8.05 -11.16 8.57
CA PHE A 222 -6.76 -11.38 7.92
C PHE A 222 -6.90 -11.39 6.40
N LYS A 223 -7.87 -12.14 5.87
CA LYS A 223 -8.11 -12.23 4.42
C LYS A 223 -8.41 -10.86 3.82
N GLN A 224 -9.20 -10.05 4.50
CA GLN A 224 -9.51 -8.68 4.10
C GLN A 224 -8.26 -7.80 4.13
N ASP A 225 -7.51 -7.80 5.23
CA ASP A 225 -6.32 -6.95 5.41
C ASP A 225 -5.17 -7.32 4.45
N ALA A 226 -5.14 -8.56 3.97
CA ALA A 226 -4.16 -9.07 3.02
C ALA A 226 -4.60 -9.00 1.54
N THR A 227 -5.76 -8.41 1.24
CA THR A 227 -6.29 -8.33 -0.13
C THR A 227 -6.26 -6.89 -0.64
N PHE A 228 -5.54 -6.68 -1.74
CA PHE A 228 -5.38 -5.38 -2.40
C PHE A 228 -5.85 -5.42 -3.85
N CYS A 229 -6.77 -4.55 -4.21
CA CYS A 229 -7.36 -4.49 -5.54
C CYS A 229 -6.58 -3.52 -6.44
N PRO A 230 -6.27 -3.90 -7.69
CA PRO A 230 -5.61 -3.01 -8.63
C PRO A 230 -6.52 -1.85 -9.01
N GLY A 231 -6.00 -0.64 -8.88
CA GLY A 231 -6.61 0.59 -9.35
C GLY A 231 -5.83 1.20 -10.50
N TYR A 232 -6.46 2.16 -11.17
CA TYR A 232 -5.86 2.88 -12.30
C TYR A 232 -4.55 3.59 -11.91
N SER A 233 -3.59 3.55 -12.82
CA SER A 233 -2.36 4.33 -12.77
C SER A 233 -2.18 5.09 -14.07
N GLY A 234 -1.72 6.34 -13.98
CA GLY A 234 -1.29 7.12 -15.14
C GLY A 234 0.11 6.75 -15.64
N TYR A 235 0.75 5.75 -15.06
CA TYR A 235 2.12 5.35 -15.37
C TYR A 235 2.12 4.00 -16.09
N SER A 236 2.93 3.88 -17.16
CA SER A 236 3.05 2.62 -17.91
C SER A 236 3.50 1.48 -17.01
N GLY A 237 2.74 0.37 -17.05
CA GLY A 237 2.93 -0.81 -16.21
C GLY A 237 2.70 -0.58 -14.70
N GLY A 238 2.28 0.63 -14.31
CA GLY A 238 1.98 0.99 -12.94
C GLY A 238 0.56 0.60 -12.55
N MET A 239 0.36 0.38 -11.26
CA MET A 239 -0.96 0.21 -10.65
C MET A 239 -1.00 0.84 -9.27
N LEU A 240 -2.21 1.26 -8.90
CA LEU A 240 -2.54 1.57 -7.52
C LEU A 240 -2.95 0.27 -6.81
N LEU A 241 -2.57 0.06 -5.55
CA LEU A 241 -2.98 -1.10 -4.77
C LEU A 241 -3.90 -0.65 -3.63
N GLN A 242 -5.22 -0.77 -3.83
CA GLN A 242 -6.23 -0.32 -2.88
C GLN A 242 -6.61 -1.43 -1.90
N SER A 243 -6.78 -1.11 -0.62
CA SER A 243 -7.25 -2.10 0.35
C SER A 243 -8.71 -2.47 0.09
N VAL A 244 -9.06 -3.76 0.18
CA VAL A 244 -10.45 -4.20 -0.04
C VAL A 244 -11.39 -3.81 1.10
N ASN A 245 -10.88 -3.70 2.34
CA ASN A 245 -11.69 -3.39 3.52
C ASN A 245 -11.54 -1.96 4.04
N TYR A 246 -10.64 -1.17 3.44
CA TYR A 246 -10.54 0.27 3.70
C TYR A 246 -10.78 1.04 2.39
N PRO A 247 -12.05 1.35 2.07
CA PRO A 247 -12.38 2.18 0.92
C PRO A 247 -11.65 3.53 0.99
N ASN A 248 -11.17 4.01 -0.15
CA ASN A 248 -10.36 5.24 -0.26
C ASN A 248 -8.96 5.17 0.38
N TYR A 249 -8.46 3.98 0.71
CA TYR A 249 -7.07 3.81 1.13
C TYR A 249 -6.30 2.96 0.13
N ALA A 250 -5.04 3.32 -0.08
CA ALA A 250 -4.14 2.59 -0.95
C ALA A 250 -2.74 2.50 -0.33
N LEU A 251 -2.01 1.47 -0.75
CA LEU A 251 -0.62 1.30 -0.34
C LEU A 251 0.23 2.41 -0.94
N ARG A 252 1.17 2.91 -0.14
CA ARG A 252 2.24 3.80 -0.57
C ARG A 252 3.51 3.54 0.20
N HIS A 253 4.64 3.95 -0.35
CA HIS A 253 5.85 4.14 0.44
C HIS A 253 5.83 5.53 1.08
N LYS A 254 6.28 5.67 2.33
CA LYS A 254 6.50 6.97 2.99
C LYS A 254 7.73 6.85 3.86
N ASN A 255 8.75 7.68 3.63
CA ASN A 255 10.04 7.56 4.32
C ASN A 255 10.60 6.13 4.25
N PHE A 256 10.48 5.49 3.07
CA PHE A 256 10.88 4.10 2.80
C PHE A 256 10.14 3.00 3.61
N GLN A 257 9.03 3.32 4.28
CA GLN A 257 8.15 2.34 4.91
C GLN A 257 6.87 2.18 4.08
N LEU A 258 6.43 0.94 3.88
CA LEU A 258 5.16 0.69 3.20
C LEU A 258 4.00 0.77 4.20
N ARG A 259 2.99 1.53 3.80
CA ARG A 259 1.83 1.84 4.63
C ARG A 259 0.59 2.03 3.78
N LEU A 260 -0.55 1.92 4.43
CA LEU A 260 -1.86 2.20 3.88
C LEU A 260 -2.24 3.63 4.25
N ASP A 261 -2.48 4.50 3.27
CA ASP A 261 -2.87 5.91 3.49
C ASP A 261 -4.07 6.31 2.63
N PRO A 262 -4.78 7.39 2.99
CA PRO A 262 -5.89 7.91 2.18
C PRO A 262 -5.44 8.28 0.76
N TYR A 263 -6.22 7.83 -0.22
CA TYR A 263 -6.02 8.12 -1.64
C TYR A 263 -7.31 8.65 -2.27
N GLY A 264 -7.23 9.83 -2.89
CA GLY A 264 -8.36 10.52 -3.49
C GLY A 264 -7.97 11.85 -4.14
N TYR A 265 -8.94 12.73 -4.29
CA TYR A 265 -8.78 14.02 -5.00
C TYR A 265 -7.61 14.86 -4.43
N ASN A 266 -7.56 15.04 -3.10
CA ASN A 266 -6.57 15.88 -2.41
C ASN A 266 -5.23 15.18 -2.13
N THR A 267 -4.98 13.99 -2.69
CA THR A 267 -3.74 13.26 -2.44
C THR A 267 -2.54 13.97 -3.07
N THR A 268 -1.59 14.35 -2.23
CA THR A 268 -0.26 14.83 -2.63
C THR A 268 0.70 13.66 -2.84
N ASN A 269 1.78 13.88 -3.59
CA ASN A 269 2.81 12.87 -3.89
C ASN A 269 2.22 11.54 -4.41
N ARG A 270 1.30 11.63 -5.38
CA ARG A 270 0.57 10.47 -5.92
C ARG A 270 1.49 9.38 -6.44
N GLN A 271 2.69 9.73 -6.92
CA GLN A 271 3.68 8.75 -7.37
C GLN A 271 4.10 7.74 -6.28
N ASP A 272 3.98 8.09 -5.00
CA ASP A 272 4.34 7.18 -3.90
C ASP A 272 3.38 5.99 -3.75
N PHE A 273 2.18 6.10 -4.31
CA PHE A 273 1.14 5.08 -4.32
C PHE A 273 1.20 4.16 -5.54
N MET A 274 2.11 4.45 -6.48
CA MET A 274 2.14 3.80 -7.79
C MET A 274 3.28 2.78 -7.82
N PHE A 275 2.93 1.54 -8.12
CA PHE A 275 3.86 0.42 -8.15
C PHE A 275 3.78 -0.34 -9.47
N ARG A 276 4.89 -0.95 -9.88
CA ARG A 276 4.94 -1.90 -11.00
C ARG A 276 5.18 -3.30 -10.44
N LEU A 277 4.47 -4.28 -11.00
CA LEU A 277 4.84 -5.68 -10.83
C LEU A 277 5.83 -6.04 -11.92
N VAL A 278 7.06 -6.32 -11.54
CA VAL A 278 8.14 -6.73 -12.44
C VAL A 278 8.47 -8.20 -12.23
N ASP A 279 9.30 -8.77 -13.10
CA ASP A 279 9.86 -10.11 -12.87
C ASP A 279 10.53 -10.16 -11.48
N GLY A 280 10.41 -11.32 -10.82
CA GLY A 280 11.01 -11.56 -9.51
C GLY A 280 12.52 -11.32 -9.55
N LEU A 281 13.04 -10.80 -8.44
CA LEU A 281 14.48 -10.58 -8.30
C LEU A 281 15.24 -11.88 -7.94
N GLY A 282 14.54 -12.88 -7.40
CA GLY A 282 15.06 -14.19 -7.01
C GLY A 282 14.97 -15.26 -8.09
#